data_AF-A0AAD6WP51-F1
#
_entry.id   AF-A0AAD6WP51-F1
#
_cell.length_a   1.000
_cell.length_b   1.000
_cell.length_c   1.000
_cell.angle_alpha   90.00
_cell.angle_beta   90.00
_cell.angle_gamma   90.00
#
_symmetry.space_group_name_H-M   'P 1'
#
loop_
_entity.id
_entity.type
_entity.pdbx_description
1 polymer ?
#
loop_
_entity_poly.entity_id
_entity_poly.type
_entity_poly.pdbx_seq_one_letter_code
_entity_poly.pdbx_strand_id
1 'polypeptide(L)'
;MLPSPLENMLAYGDERFVLAFFEYWDPPSIFLLGMLNFRLRNLVHHYRAAVWNVPKFLSGWFRDPEAALVLLAAGPGLFCGPGVLQFLDRSSTEAWRLDLCVGYSGLVAVGKFLGAEGYNFRPGNLRIRDFDLVAIMEAAHFPDAYLKMDGDRSSTQDDHASRTFRFVKIHRGPTLRVVVVHLLRCELHRFVFSMHSSNYIASEWFTN
;
A
#
# COMPACT_ATOMS: atom_id res chain seq x y z
N MET A 1 17.89 27.17 28.04
CA MET A 1 17.63 25.80 28.57
C MET A 1 18.79 24.94 28.14
N LEU A 2 19.44 24.23 29.08
CA LEU A 2 20.47 23.26 28.73
C LEU A 2 19.79 22.01 28.16
N PRO A 3 20.34 21.39 27.10
CA PRO A 3 19.79 20.17 26.56
C PRO A 3 19.81 19.04 27.59
N SER A 4 18.77 18.22 27.57
CA SER A 4 18.73 17.04 28.43
C SER A 4 19.84 16.03 28.05
N PRO A 5 20.26 15.14 28.96
CA PRO A 5 21.22 14.08 28.62
C PRO A 5 20.77 13.23 27.43
N LEU A 6 19.47 12.95 27.32
CA LEU A 6 18.89 12.22 26.20
C LEU A 6 19.06 12.96 24.87
N GLU A 7 18.77 14.27 24.85
CA GLU A 7 18.94 15.10 23.66
C GLU A 7 20.40 15.16 23.22
N ASN A 8 21.34 15.30 24.16
CA ASN A 8 22.75 15.28 23.85
C ASN A 8 23.17 13.92 23.27
N MET A 9 22.76 12.82 23.89
CA MET A 9 23.04 11.48 23.40
C MET A 9 22.53 11.27 21.97
N LEU A 10 21.30 11.70 21.68
CA LEU A 10 20.70 11.57 20.36
C LEU A 10 21.31 12.53 19.32
N ALA A 11 21.73 13.73 19.73
CA ALA A 11 22.31 14.73 18.83
C ALA A 11 23.77 14.44 18.47
N TYR A 12 24.54 13.82 19.37
CA TYR A 12 25.93 13.43 19.14
C TYR A 12 26.08 11.99 18.63
N GLY A 13 25.02 11.19 18.70
CA GLY A 13 24.98 9.87 18.08
C GLY A 13 25.05 9.96 16.56
N ASP A 14 25.58 8.91 15.93
CA ASP A 14 25.56 8.79 14.47
C ASP A 14 24.17 8.31 13.98
N GLU A 15 23.98 8.31 12.65
CA GLU A 15 22.72 7.89 12.04
C GLU A 15 22.34 6.45 12.44
N ARG A 16 23.33 5.55 12.51
CA ARG A 16 23.11 4.14 12.90
C ARG A 16 22.58 4.03 14.32
N PHE A 17 23.15 4.80 15.24
CA PHE A 17 22.67 4.87 16.61
C PHE A 17 21.22 5.37 16.69
N VAL A 18 20.88 6.45 15.97
CA VAL A 18 19.51 7.00 15.95
C VAL A 18 18.51 5.98 15.39
N LEU A 19 18.88 5.27 14.31
CA LEU A 19 18.03 4.23 13.73
C LEU A 19 17.81 3.07 14.71
N ALA A 20 18.88 2.58 15.35
CA ALA A 20 18.81 1.51 16.34
C ALA A 20 18.03 1.91 17.60
N PHE A 21 18.18 3.16 18.04
CA PHE A 21 17.48 3.70 19.21
C PHE A 21 15.96 3.60 19.06
N PHE A 22 15.43 3.88 17.87
CA PHE A 22 14.00 3.86 17.59
C PHE A 22 13.47 2.54 17.02
N GLU A 23 14.35 1.57 16.71
CA GLU A 23 13.98 0.30 16.08
C GLU A 23 12.83 -0.42 16.79
N TYR A 24 12.87 -0.43 18.13
CA TYR A 24 11.90 -1.11 18.98
C TYR A 24 10.77 -0.23 19.49
N TRP A 25 10.76 1.06 19.15
CA TRP A 25 9.73 2.00 19.61
C TRP A 25 8.51 1.94 18.70
N ASP A 26 7.29 1.96 19.25
CA ASP A 26 6.10 2.08 18.42
C ASP A 26 6.04 3.46 17.72
N PRO A 27 5.47 3.55 16.50
CA PRO A 27 5.41 4.81 15.76
C PRO A 27 4.77 5.97 16.56
N PRO A 28 3.64 5.79 17.27
CA PRO A 28 3.08 6.84 18.12
C PRO A 28 4.08 7.42 19.13
N SER A 29 4.81 6.59 19.88
CA SER A 29 5.82 7.03 20.84
C SER A 29 6.94 7.86 20.20
N ILE A 30 7.38 7.49 19.00
CA ILE A 30 8.39 8.25 18.24
C ILE A 30 7.84 9.64 17.87
N PHE A 31 6.60 9.72 17.39
CA PHE A 31 5.98 11.00 17.06
C PHE A 31 5.73 11.88 18.30
N LEU A 32 5.31 11.27 19.42
CA LEU A 32 5.16 11.96 20.71
C LEU A 32 6.49 12.59 21.15
N LEU A 33 7.61 11.88 21.01
CA LEU A 33 8.94 12.41 21.33
C LEU A 33 9.27 13.67 20.51
N GLY A 34 8.93 13.68 19.23
CA GLY A 34 9.11 14.83 18.33
C GLY A 34 8.24 16.05 18.67
N MET A 35 7.20 15.88 19.47
CA MET A 35 6.38 16.99 19.94
C MET A 35 6.95 17.70 21.16
N LEU A 36 7.88 17.08 21.91
CA LEU A 36 8.42 17.64 23.14
C LEU A 36 9.27 18.90 22.91
N ASN A 37 10.09 18.93 21.84
CA ASN A 37 10.84 20.13 21.45
C ASN A 37 11.34 20.06 19.99
N PHE A 38 11.85 21.19 19.50
CA PHE A 38 12.32 21.35 18.11
C PHE A 38 13.50 20.44 17.73
N ARG A 39 14.44 20.16 18.64
CA ARG A 39 15.59 19.30 18.34
C ARG A 39 15.15 17.86 18.13
N LEU A 40 14.32 17.34 19.04
CA LEU A 40 13.73 16.01 18.92
C LEU A 40 12.83 15.91 17.69
N ARG A 41 12.10 16.99 17.34
CA ARG A 41 11.30 17.05 16.11
C ARG A 41 12.13 16.83 14.85
N ASN A 42 13.27 17.52 14.74
CA ASN A 42 14.15 17.37 13.59
C ASN A 42 14.75 15.97 13.51
N LEU A 43 15.10 15.39 14.65
CA LEU A 43 15.63 14.05 14.73
C LEU A 43 14.59 12.99 14.34
N VAL A 44 13.35 13.12 14.83
CA VAL A 44 12.22 12.28 14.41
C VAL A 44 11.91 12.45 12.92
N HIS A 45 12.01 13.68 12.39
CA HIS A 45 11.84 13.93 10.96
C HIS A 45 12.92 13.23 10.13
N HIS A 46 14.18 13.28 10.57
CA HIS A 46 15.29 12.57 9.94
C HIS A 46 15.08 11.05 9.97
N TYR A 47 14.75 10.49 11.14
CA TYR A 47 14.41 9.08 11.29
C TYR A 47 13.27 8.66 10.35
N ARG A 48 12.18 9.44 10.30
CA ARG A 48 11.05 9.19 9.40
C ARG A 48 11.47 9.17 7.93
N ALA A 49 12.30 10.11 7.50
CA ALA A 49 12.77 10.18 6.12
C ALA A 49 13.67 9.00 5.73
N ALA A 50 14.39 8.42 6.70
CA ALA A 50 15.24 7.25 6.49
C ALA A 50 14.43 5.93 6.49
N VAL A 51 13.50 5.78 7.44
CA VAL A 51 12.76 4.53 7.69
C VAL A 51 11.48 4.44 6.85
N TRP A 52 10.62 5.46 6.92
CA TRP A 52 9.37 5.51 6.15
C TRP A 52 9.53 6.27 4.84
N ASN A 53 10.56 5.89 4.07
CA ASN A 53 10.84 6.47 2.77
C ASN A 53 9.95 5.81 1.69
N VAL A 54 8.84 6.49 1.35
CA VAL A 54 7.85 5.96 0.41
C VAL A 54 8.44 5.72 -1.00
N PRO A 55 9.18 6.65 -1.63
CA PRO A 55 9.81 6.38 -2.93
C PRO A 55 10.73 5.16 -2.91
N LYS A 56 11.52 4.99 -1.84
CA LYS A 56 12.39 3.82 -1.65
C LYS A 56 11.57 2.53 -1.51
N PHE A 57 10.48 2.55 -0.73
CA PHE A 57 9.56 1.41 -0.65
C PHE A 57 8.99 1.05 -2.03
N LEU A 58 8.47 2.03 -2.75
CA LEU A 58 7.89 1.84 -4.08
C LEU A 58 8.91 1.39 -5.13
N SER A 59 10.18 1.76 -4.99
CA SER A 59 11.25 1.30 -5.89
C SER A 59 11.47 -0.23 -5.85
N GLY A 60 11.01 -0.91 -4.80
CA GLY A 60 10.98 -2.38 -4.73
C GLY A 60 9.92 -3.02 -5.65
N TRP A 61 8.91 -2.25 -6.03
CA TRP A 61 7.74 -2.67 -6.82
C TRP A 61 7.78 -2.12 -8.25
N PHE A 62 8.17 -0.86 -8.39
CA PHE A 62 8.08 -0.09 -9.61
C PHE A 62 9.46 0.43 -10.01
N ARG A 63 9.72 0.48 -11.32
CA ARG A 63 10.89 1.10 -11.93
C ARG A 63 10.82 2.62 -11.77
N ASP A 64 9.63 3.21 -11.90
CA ASP A 64 9.39 4.63 -11.68
C ASP A 64 8.47 4.85 -10.46
N PRO A 65 9.04 4.98 -9.24
CA PRO A 65 8.26 5.23 -8.04
C PRO A 65 7.58 6.60 -8.03
N GLU A 66 8.11 7.59 -8.74
CA GLU A 66 7.51 8.93 -8.83
C GLU A 66 6.25 8.89 -9.70
N ALA A 67 6.28 8.17 -10.82
CA ALA A 67 5.07 7.94 -11.62
C ALA A 67 3.97 7.23 -10.82
N ALA A 68 4.34 6.29 -9.95
CA ALA A 68 3.38 5.65 -9.03
C ALA A 68 2.75 6.66 -8.06
N LEU A 69 3.54 7.58 -7.51
CA LEU A 69 3.04 8.64 -6.61
C LEU A 69 2.16 9.64 -7.35
N VAL A 70 2.52 10.05 -8.56
CA VAL A 70 1.69 10.92 -9.41
C VAL A 70 0.37 10.23 -9.74
N LEU A 71 0.40 8.93 -10.06
CA LEU A 71 -0.81 8.14 -10.29
C LEU A 71 -1.71 8.19 -9.06
N LEU A 72 -1.20 7.97 -7.86
CA LEU A 72 -2.00 8.05 -6.63
C LEU A 72 -2.52 9.47 -6.34
N ALA A 73 -1.69 10.49 -6.55
CA ALA A 73 -2.06 11.89 -6.29
C ALA A 73 -3.21 12.36 -7.18
N ALA A 74 -3.38 11.77 -8.37
CA ALA A 74 -4.51 12.04 -9.25
C ALA A 74 -5.86 11.49 -8.72
N GLY A 75 -5.88 10.80 -7.57
CA GLY A 75 -7.07 10.25 -6.94
C GLY A 75 -7.60 8.87 -7.38
N PRO A 76 -6.96 8.06 -8.25
CA PRO A 76 -7.51 6.78 -8.67
C PRO A 76 -7.28 5.65 -7.66
N GLY A 77 -6.52 5.82 -6.57
CA GLY A 77 -6.30 4.71 -5.65
C GLY A 77 -5.43 4.95 -4.40
N LEU A 78 -5.22 3.88 -3.64
CA LEU A 78 -4.44 3.82 -2.40
C LEU A 78 -3.76 2.46 -2.27
N PHE A 79 -2.47 2.45 -1.93
CA PHE A 79 -1.78 1.22 -1.54
C PHE A 79 -2.22 0.76 -0.16
N CYS A 80 -2.45 -0.54 -0.02
CA CYS A 80 -2.84 -1.16 1.23
C CYS A 80 -2.29 -2.59 1.36
N GLY A 81 -2.75 -3.30 2.38
CA GLY A 81 -2.45 -4.72 2.58
C GLY A 81 -1.11 -4.99 3.24
N PRO A 82 -0.67 -6.26 3.25
CA PRO A 82 0.48 -6.72 4.03
C PRO A 82 1.77 -5.96 3.72
N GLY A 83 2.06 -5.66 2.46
CA GLY A 83 3.29 -4.94 2.10
C GLY A 83 3.36 -3.51 2.66
N VAL A 84 2.22 -2.81 2.73
CA VAL A 84 2.14 -1.48 3.35
C VAL A 84 2.21 -1.58 4.87
N LEU A 85 1.56 -2.57 5.47
CA LEU A 85 1.63 -2.80 6.92
C LEU A 85 3.07 -3.12 7.35
N GLN A 86 3.77 -3.97 6.60
CA GLN A 86 5.18 -4.31 6.85
C GLN A 86 6.11 -3.09 6.71
N PHE A 87 5.80 -2.19 5.78
CA PHE A 87 6.52 -0.91 5.66
C PHE A 87 6.26 0.00 6.88
N LEU A 88 5.02 0.06 7.37
CA LEU A 88 4.66 0.89 8.51
C LEU A 88 5.19 0.34 9.83
N ASP A 89 5.12 -0.98 10.04
CA ASP A 89 5.62 -1.65 11.24
C ASP A 89 7.15 -1.81 11.27
N ARG A 90 7.82 -1.63 10.10
CA ARG A 90 9.26 -1.74 9.88
C ARG A 90 9.77 -3.19 9.96
N SER A 91 8.90 -4.17 9.72
CA SER A 91 9.28 -5.57 9.65
C SER A 91 10.08 -5.86 8.37
N SER A 92 11.13 -6.66 8.50
CA SER A 92 12.13 -6.88 7.45
C SER A 92 11.77 -7.96 6.43
N THR A 93 10.53 -8.43 6.41
CA THR A 93 10.12 -9.44 5.44
C THR A 93 9.97 -8.80 4.07
N GLU A 94 10.66 -9.32 3.06
CA GLU A 94 10.44 -8.91 1.68
C GLU A 94 8.98 -9.21 1.29
N ALA A 95 8.14 -8.17 1.33
CA ALA A 95 6.74 -8.29 0.94
C ALA A 95 6.63 -8.71 -0.53
N TRP A 96 6.15 -9.91 -0.80
CA TRP A 96 5.95 -10.41 -2.17
C TRP A 96 4.63 -9.92 -2.79
N ARG A 97 3.72 -9.42 -1.95
CA ARG A 97 2.40 -8.87 -2.34
C ARG A 97 2.20 -7.40 -1.94
N LEU A 98 1.69 -6.60 -2.87
CA LEU A 98 1.21 -5.23 -2.67
C LEU A 98 -0.23 -5.15 -3.13
N ASP A 99 -1.12 -4.61 -2.30
CA ASP A 99 -2.51 -4.40 -2.68
C ASP A 99 -2.71 -2.92 -3.07
N LEU A 100 -3.46 -2.67 -4.14
CA LEU A 100 -3.79 -1.34 -4.65
C LEU A 100 -5.30 -1.22 -4.81
N CYS A 101 -5.93 -0.43 -3.98
CA CYS A 101 -7.36 -0.15 -4.07
C CYS A 101 -7.61 0.98 -5.05
N VAL A 102 -8.58 0.83 -5.96
CA VAL A 102 -8.88 1.78 -7.02
C VAL A 102 -10.38 1.93 -7.24
N GLY A 103 -10.81 3.13 -7.63
CA GLY A 103 -12.16 3.35 -8.16
C GLY A 103 -12.26 2.95 -9.64
N TYR A 104 -13.48 2.92 -10.18
CA TYR A 104 -13.72 2.61 -11.60
C TYR A 104 -12.98 3.55 -12.54
N SER A 105 -13.05 4.86 -12.29
CA SER A 105 -12.36 5.89 -13.07
C SER A 105 -10.84 5.68 -13.13
N GLY A 106 -10.27 5.04 -12.11
CA GLY A 106 -8.84 4.77 -11.99
C GLY A 106 -8.36 3.45 -12.59
N LEU A 107 -9.26 2.50 -12.84
CA LEU A 107 -8.91 1.12 -13.15
C LEU A 107 -8.07 1.00 -14.44
N VAL A 108 -8.50 1.67 -15.52
CA VAL A 108 -7.79 1.66 -16.81
C VAL A 108 -6.41 2.32 -16.69
N ALA A 109 -6.33 3.46 -15.99
CA ALA A 109 -5.06 4.17 -15.80
C ALA A 109 -4.05 3.30 -15.03
N VAL A 110 -4.52 2.62 -13.98
CA VAL A 110 -3.72 1.70 -13.17
C VAL A 110 -3.26 0.49 -13.98
N GLY A 111 -4.14 -0.11 -14.79
CA GLY A 111 -3.77 -1.20 -15.69
C GLY A 111 -2.66 -0.82 -16.66
N LYS A 112 -2.79 0.34 -17.32
CA LYS A 112 -1.77 0.87 -18.23
C LYS A 112 -0.45 1.16 -17.52
N PHE A 113 -0.51 1.76 -16.33
CA PHE A 113 0.67 2.00 -15.51
C PHE A 113 1.39 0.69 -15.16
N LEU A 114 0.66 -0.31 -14.66
CA LEU A 114 1.23 -1.61 -14.31
C LEU A 114 1.82 -2.32 -15.53
N GLY A 115 1.17 -2.23 -16.70
CA GLY A 115 1.71 -2.72 -17.96
C GLY A 115 3.01 -2.05 -18.37
N ALA A 116 3.09 -0.72 -18.29
CA ALA A 116 4.32 0.04 -18.54
C ALA A 116 5.45 -0.31 -17.55
N GLU A 117 5.08 -0.66 -16.32
CA GLU A 117 5.97 -1.17 -15.28
C GLU A 117 6.40 -2.63 -15.48
N GLY A 118 5.91 -3.31 -16.54
CA GLY A 118 6.27 -4.69 -16.88
C GLY A 118 5.51 -5.76 -16.08
N TYR A 119 4.42 -5.39 -15.42
CA TYR A 119 3.52 -6.36 -14.83
C TYR A 119 2.61 -6.97 -15.89
N ASN A 120 2.36 -8.27 -15.76
CA ASN A 120 1.45 -9.02 -16.60
C ASN A 120 0.16 -9.31 -15.84
N PHE A 121 -0.97 -8.97 -16.45
CA PHE A 121 -2.28 -9.33 -15.91
C PHE A 121 -2.48 -10.85 -15.94
N ARG A 122 -2.99 -11.40 -14.84
CA ARG A 122 -3.34 -12.81 -14.69
C ARG A 122 -4.85 -12.91 -14.49
N PRO A 123 -5.60 -13.32 -15.54
CA PRO A 123 -7.06 -13.23 -15.54
C PRO A 123 -7.80 -14.16 -14.56
N GLY A 124 -7.11 -14.97 -13.74
CA GLY A 124 -7.76 -15.92 -12.84
C GLY A 124 -8.71 -16.82 -13.62
N ASN A 125 -9.99 -16.86 -13.21
CA ASN A 125 -11.05 -17.63 -13.87
C ASN A 125 -11.68 -16.91 -15.08
N LEU A 126 -11.24 -15.68 -15.41
CA LEU A 126 -11.77 -14.94 -16.54
C LEU A 126 -11.23 -15.51 -17.86
N ARG A 127 -12.12 -15.65 -18.85
CA ARG A 127 -11.73 -16.09 -20.20
C ARG A 127 -10.96 -15.01 -20.97
N ILE A 128 -11.11 -13.75 -20.56
CA ILE A 128 -10.53 -12.58 -21.23
C ILE A 128 -9.15 -12.31 -20.66
N ARG A 129 -8.12 -12.31 -21.53
CA ARG A 129 -6.72 -12.06 -21.16
C ARG A 129 -6.31 -10.60 -21.25
N ASP A 130 -7.09 -9.80 -21.95
CA ASP A 130 -6.85 -8.37 -22.11
C ASP A 130 -7.46 -7.61 -20.94
N PHE A 131 -6.60 -6.96 -20.15
CA PHE A 131 -7.05 -6.20 -18.98
C PHE A 131 -7.88 -4.97 -19.37
N ASP A 132 -7.55 -4.30 -20.48
CA ASP A 132 -8.28 -3.09 -20.90
C ASP A 132 -9.73 -3.45 -21.26
N LEU A 133 -9.93 -4.58 -21.96
CA LEU A 133 -11.26 -5.09 -22.25
C LEU A 133 -12.03 -5.46 -20.97
N VAL A 134 -11.37 -6.13 -20.02
CA VAL A 134 -11.98 -6.44 -18.72
C VAL A 134 -12.38 -5.15 -18.00
N ALA A 135 -11.50 -4.16 -17.93
CA ALA A 135 -11.76 -2.88 -17.26
C ALA A 135 -12.93 -2.11 -17.90
N ILE A 136 -13.02 -2.11 -19.24
CA ILE A 136 -14.16 -1.52 -19.96
C ILE A 136 -15.46 -2.25 -19.64
N MET A 137 -15.43 -3.59 -19.64
CA MET A 137 -16.61 -4.40 -19.30
C MET A 137 -17.08 -4.18 -17.87
N GLU A 138 -16.16 -4.03 -16.91
CA GLU A 138 -16.50 -3.68 -15.53
C GLU A 138 -17.14 -2.30 -15.43
N ALA A 139 -16.56 -1.30 -16.09
CA ALA A 139 -17.11 0.06 -16.11
C ALA A 139 -18.51 0.11 -16.76
N ALA A 140 -18.76 -0.73 -17.76
CA ALA A 140 -20.06 -0.84 -18.41
C ALA A 140 -21.11 -1.55 -17.52
N HIS A 141 -20.70 -2.55 -16.73
CA HIS A 141 -21.62 -3.26 -15.83
C HIS A 141 -21.99 -2.45 -14.58
N PHE A 142 -21.10 -1.57 -14.12
CA PHE A 142 -21.28 -0.85 -12.86
C PHE A 142 -20.91 0.63 -13.02
N PRO A 143 -21.81 1.48 -13.51
CA PRO A 143 -21.59 2.91 -13.54
C PRO A 143 -21.44 3.47 -12.12
N ASP A 144 -20.62 4.52 -11.96
CA ASP A 144 -20.28 5.18 -10.68
C ASP A 144 -21.50 5.59 -9.81
N ALA A 145 -22.70 5.61 -10.38
CA ALA A 145 -23.94 5.86 -9.64
C ALA A 145 -24.34 4.71 -8.67
N TYR A 146 -23.70 3.55 -8.74
CA TYR A 146 -23.97 2.40 -7.87
C TYR A 146 -22.90 2.24 -6.76
N LEU A 147 -22.58 3.35 -6.07
CA LEU A 147 -21.72 3.29 -4.90
C LEU A 147 -22.49 2.68 -3.73
N LYS A 148 -21.98 1.59 -3.16
CA LYS A 148 -22.50 1.05 -1.90
C LYS A 148 -22.13 2.02 -0.77
N MET A 149 -23.13 2.40 0.03
CA MET A 149 -22.90 3.25 1.21
C MET A 149 -22.09 2.52 2.27
N ASP A 150 -22.24 1.20 2.34
CA ASP A 150 -21.64 0.38 3.37
C ASP A 150 -20.41 -0.30 2.76
N GLY A 151 -19.24 -0.08 3.35
CA GLY A 151 -17.98 -0.75 2.96
C GLY A 151 -17.96 -2.25 3.30
N ASP A 152 -19.14 -2.82 3.54
CA ASP A 152 -19.34 -4.15 4.06
C ASP A 152 -19.22 -5.18 2.94
N ARG A 153 -18.48 -6.25 3.23
CA ARG A 153 -18.26 -7.35 2.30
C ARG A 153 -19.47 -8.27 2.38
N SER A 154 -20.50 -7.97 1.58
CA SER A 154 -21.63 -8.88 1.40
C SER A 154 -21.13 -10.30 1.09
N SER A 155 -21.74 -11.29 1.73
CA SER A 155 -21.37 -12.71 1.65
C SER A 155 -21.79 -13.38 0.35
N THR A 156 -22.59 -12.72 -0.49
CA THR A 156 -22.97 -13.20 -1.81
C THR A 156 -21.94 -12.79 -2.86
N GLN A 157 -21.52 -13.75 -3.69
CA GLN A 157 -20.41 -13.61 -4.65
C GLN A 157 -20.64 -12.49 -5.70
N ASP A 158 -21.91 -12.23 -6.04
CA ASP A 158 -22.32 -11.18 -6.97
C ASP A 158 -22.29 -9.77 -6.35
N ASP A 159 -22.20 -9.69 -5.02
CA ASP A 159 -22.43 -8.49 -4.25
C ASP A 159 -21.19 -8.02 -3.46
N HIS A 160 -20.04 -8.61 -3.75
CA HIS A 160 -18.77 -8.21 -3.17
C HIS A 160 -18.50 -6.71 -3.39
N ALA A 161 -18.19 -6.01 -2.30
CA ALA A 161 -17.81 -4.60 -2.32
C ALA A 161 -16.53 -4.32 -3.11
N SER A 162 -15.75 -5.36 -3.41
CA SER A 162 -14.52 -5.26 -4.20
C SER A 162 -14.34 -6.43 -5.16
N ARG A 163 -13.91 -6.13 -6.39
CA ARG A 163 -13.40 -7.13 -7.35
C ARG A 163 -11.89 -7.05 -7.41
N THR A 164 -11.20 -8.19 -7.56
CA THR A 164 -9.74 -8.24 -7.56
C THR A 164 -9.17 -8.61 -8.93
N PHE A 165 -8.05 -7.97 -9.27
CA PHE A 165 -7.27 -8.23 -10.49
C PHE A 165 -5.82 -8.45 -10.11
N ARG A 166 -5.23 -9.55 -10.58
CA ARG A 166 -3.87 -9.93 -10.21
C ARG A 166 -2.89 -9.56 -11.30
N PHE A 167 -1.81 -8.88 -10.93
CA PHE A 167 -0.71 -8.49 -11.78
C PHE A 167 0.58 -9.10 -11.24
N VAL A 168 1.38 -9.72 -12.11
CA VAL A 168 2.61 -10.40 -11.70
C VAL A 168 3.80 -9.93 -12.52
N LYS A 169 4.94 -9.79 -11.86
CA LYS A 169 6.22 -9.41 -12.46
C LYS A 169 7.33 -10.28 -11.88
N ILE A 170 8.24 -10.74 -12.73
CA ILE A 170 9.47 -11.38 -12.28
C ILE A 170 10.40 -10.28 -11.79
N HIS A 171 10.85 -10.41 -10.55
CA HIS A 171 11.79 -9.51 -9.90
C HIS A 171 13.09 -10.27 -9.63
N ARG A 172 14.23 -9.63 -9.93
CA ARG A 172 15.61 -10.10 -9.68
C ARG A 172 15.76 -11.59 -9.33
N GLY A 173 16.02 -12.43 -10.34
CA GLY A 173 16.10 -13.88 -10.15
C GLY A 173 14.70 -14.55 -10.14
N PRO A 174 14.45 -15.56 -9.30
CA PRO A 174 13.19 -16.30 -9.29
C PRO A 174 12.08 -15.62 -8.47
N THR A 175 12.32 -14.46 -7.87
CA THR A 175 11.32 -13.81 -7.00
C THR A 175 10.18 -13.21 -7.81
N LEU A 176 8.94 -13.46 -7.39
CA LEU A 176 7.75 -12.90 -8.03
C LEU A 176 7.22 -11.75 -7.18
N ARG A 177 6.95 -10.61 -7.82
CA ARG A 177 6.17 -9.52 -7.23
C ARG A 177 4.74 -9.61 -7.73
N VAL A 178 3.80 -9.52 -6.80
CA VAL A 178 2.38 -9.58 -7.08
C VAL A 178 1.75 -8.27 -6.65
N VAL A 179 1.11 -7.57 -7.59
CA VAL A 179 0.22 -6.45 -7.29
C VAL A 179 -1.21 -6.94 -7.45
N VAL A 180 -2.03 -6.80 -6.40
CA VAL A 180 -3.46 -7.10 -6.47
C VAL A 180 -4.22 -5.80 -6.49
N VAL A 181 -4.92 -5.53 -7.60
CA VAL A 181 -5.74 -4.35 -7.76
C VAL A 181 -7.15 -4.67 -7.28
N HIS A 182 -7.62 -3.95 -6.25
CA HIS A 182 -8.96 -4.05 -5.71
C HIS A 182 -9.81 -2.92 -6.33
N LEU A 183 -10.72 -3.26 -7.22
CA LEU A 183 -11.73 -2.33 -7.73
C LEU A 183 -12.83 -2.18 -6.69
N LEU A 184 -12.98 -0.97 -6.16
CA LEU A 184 -13.92 -0.66 -5.10
C LEU A 184 -15.22 -0.06 -5.63
N ARG A 185 -16.33 -0.47 -5.00
CA ARG A 185 -17.67 0.10 -5.22
C ARG A 185 -18.09 1.09 -4.13
N CYS A 186 -17.16 1.54 -3.29
CA CYS A 186 -17.42 2.45 -2.19
C CYS A 186 -16.27 3.44 -2.06
N GLU A 187 -16.43 4.42 -1.16
CA GLU A 187 -15.36 5.36 -0.86
C GLU A 187 -14.15 4.63 -0.26
N LEU A 188 -12.96 4.96 -0.78
CA LEU A 188 -11.69 4.30 -0.48
C LEU A 188 -11.40 4.18 1.02
N HIS A 189 -11.65 5.26 1.78
CA HIS A 189 -11.41 5.28 3.22
C HIS A 189 -12.34 4.32 3.97
N ARG A 190 -13.60 4.16 3.52
CA ARG A 190 -14.56 3.23 4.14
C ARG A 190 -14.11 1.78 3.95
N PHE A 191 -13.56 1.46 2.79
CA PHE A 191 -13.02 0.12 2.52
C PHE A 191 -11.79 -0.18 3.39
N VAL A 192 -10.87 0.78 3.54
CA VAL A 192 -9.69 0.58 4.41
C VAL A 192 -10.11 0.39 5.86
N PHE A 193 -11.04 1.20 6.36
CA PHE A 193 -11.54 1.05 7.73
C PHE A 193 -12.36 -0.24 7.92
N SER A 194 -13.06 -0.74 6.90
CA SER A 194 -13.76 -2.03 6.98
C SER A 194 -12.81 -3.24 6.93
N MET A 195 -11.60 -3.11 6.37
CA MET A 195 -10.58 -4.16 6.51
C MET A 195 -10.17 -4.39 7.97
N HIS A 196 -10.16 -3.33 8.79
CA HIS A 196 -9.79 -3.43 10.20
C HIS A 196 -10.82 -4.18 11.05
N SER A 197 -12.08 -4.32 10.60
CA SER A 197 -13.11 -5.10 11.31
C SER A 197 -13.12 -6.59 10.94
N SER A 198 -12.43 -7.00 9.86
CA SER A 198 -12.49 -8.35 9.32
C SER A 198 -11.10 -8.97 9.18
N ASN A 199 -10.74 -9.81 10.16
CA ASN A 199 -9.53 -10.63 10.21
C ASN A 199 -9.08 -11.19 8.84
N TYR A 200 -8.10 -10.55 8.20
CA TYR A 200 -7.34 -11.13 7.07
C TYR A 200 -6.31 -12.18 7.53
N ILE A 201 -6.74 -13.11 8.39
CA ILE A 201 -5.93 -14.27 8.79
C ILE A 201 -6.56 -15.60 8.31
N ALA A 202 -7.81 -15.64 7.85
CA ALA A 202 -8.43 -16.92 7.49
C ALA A 202 -9.08 -16.87 6.09
N SER A 203 -8.36 -17.29 5.04
CA SER A 203 -8.93 -18.19 3.98
C SER A 203 -8.05 -18.43 2.74
N GLU A 204 -7.15 -17.54 2.30
CA GLU A 204 -6.49 -17.77 0.99
C GLU A 204 -5.24 -18.69 1.01
N TRP A 205 -4.95 -19.34 2.14
CA TRP A 205 -3.97 -20.44 2.22
C TRP A 205 -4.55 -21.80 1.80
N PHE A 206 -5.83 -21.87 1.42
CA PHE A 206 -6.44 -23.10 0.95
C PHE A 206 -7.19 -22.87 -0.37
N THR A 207 -6.47 -22.91 -1.48
CA THR A 207 -6.92 -23.62 -2.70
C THR A 207 -5.76 -23.69 -3.69
N ASN A 208 -5.49 -24.91 -4.15
CA ASN A 208 -4.41 -25.32 -5.06
C ASN A 208 -4.41 -24.56 -6.39
#